data_AF-W0IVM1-F1
#
_entry.id   AF-W0IVM1-F1
#
_cell.length_a   1.000
_cell.length_b   1.000
_cell.length_c   1.000
_cell.angle_alpha   90.00
_cell.angle_beta   90.00
_cell.angle_gamma   90.00
#
_symmetry.space_group_name_H-M   'P 1'
#
loop_
_entity.id
_entity.type
_entity.pdbx_description
1 polymer ?
#
loop_
_entity_poly.entity_id
_entity_poly.type
_entity_poly.pdbx_seq_one_letter_code
_entity_poly.pdbx_strand_id
1 'polypeptide(L)'
;MRKSILILSALAFGAGLAVASPTSDAVSLQTGASVISTDWNTKIAAAKAVKDSAAVVTLTAQRKAAIAEYNALHAEAVAALINDSIDEIVLDNPGAATWLIKRHLSDKNTVDGVVARVFADDAGDRALAAKLLTISNGSQAYFYHQYYASADELRALAGSPSSGIASAVGKRARDLGLLDEIVPDYYKRCLGLGLVHKGYDAWFNKRVRATWATDRAAALKLLEEEQAGIGTVSNQTPATKARIDQLRELSARFAEIIARG
;
A
#
# COMPACT_ATOMS: atom_id res chain seq x y z
N MET A 1 26.49 -41.45 -3.57
CA MET A 1 26.94 -40.19 -2.94
C MET A 1 25.77 -39.57 -2.21
N ARG A 2 25.94 -39.31 -0.90
CA ARG A 2 24.90 -38.97 0.07
C ARG A 2 24.36 -37.55 -0.20
N LYS A 3 23.03 -37.41 -0.36
CA LYS A 3 22.35 -36.11 -0.36
C LYS A 3 21.86 -35.83 1.05
N SER A 4 22.51 -34.89 1.72
CA SER A 4 22.12 -34.44 3.05
C SER A 4 20.77 -33.76 2.99
N ILE A 5 19.75 -34.42 3.52
CA ILE A 5 18.47 -33.80 3.86
C ILE A 5 18.76 -32.90 5.06
N LEU A 6 18.81 -31.58 4.84
CA LEU A 6 18.78 -30.59 5.91
C LEU A 6 17.37 -30.65 6.52
N ILE A 7 17.24 -31.49 7.54
CA ILE A 7 16.15 -31.46 8.49
C ILE A 7 16.26 -30.09 9.17
N LEU A 8 15.33 -29.20 8.88
CA LEU A 8 15.10 -27.96 9.63
C LEU A 8 14.84 -28.37 11.07
N SER A 9 15.88 -28.27 11.89
CA SER A 9 15.82 -28.47 13.32
C SER A 9 14.69 -27.61 13.88
N ALA A 10 13.75 -28.30 14.54
CA ALA A 10 12.67 -27.71 15.30
C ALA A 10 13.17 -26.51 16.13
N LEU A 11 12.66 -25.33 15.83
CA LEU A 11 12.56 -24.24 16.80
C LEU A 11 11.47 -24.61 17.81
N ALA A 12 11.78 -25.62 18.63
CA ALA A 12 11.13 -25.84 19.91
C ALA A 12 11.64 -24.74 20.86
N PHE A 13 11.06 -23.54 20.76
CA PHE A 13 11.17 -22.57 21.84
C PHE A 13 10.35 -23.11 23.02
N GLY A 14 11.03 -23.18 24.16
CA GLY A 14 10.65 -23.96 25.32
C GLY A 14 9.32 -23.56 25.97
N ALA A 15 8.74 -24.59 26.59
CA ALA A 15 7.64 -24.52 27.52
C ALA A 15 7.88 -23.52 28.66
N GLY A 16 7.18 -22.40 28.61
CA GLY A 16 6.40 -21.95 29.75
C GLY A 16 4.95 -22.28 29.43
N LEU A 17 4.21 -22.83 30.39
CA LEU A 17 2.74 -22.92 30.35
C LEU A 17 2.17 -21.48 30.39
N ALA A 18 2.40 -20.69 29.34
CA ALA A 18 1.49 -19.63 28.99
C ALA A 18 0.22 -20.34 28.53
N VAL A 19 -0.93 -20.00 29.11
CA VAL A 19 -2.21 -20.34 28.50
C VAL A 19 -2.12 -19.82 27.06
N ALA A 20 -2.04 -20.73 26.08
CA ALA A 20 -1.96 -20.35 24.67
C ALA A 20 -3.24 -19.57 24.38
N SER A 21 -3.10 -18.24 24.28
CA SER A 21 -4.20 -17.38 23.86
C SER A 21 -4.15 -17.25 22.34
N PRO A 22 -5.30 -17.03 21.70
CA PRO A 22 -5.34 -16.70 20.27
C PRO A 22 -4.37 -15.56 19.92
N THR A 23 -4.22 -14.58 20.81
CA THR A 23 -3.25 -13.50 20.68
C THR A 23 -1.80 -13.99 20.68
N SER A 24 -1.41 -14.89 21.59
CA SER A 24 -0.04 -15.43 21.61
C SER A 24 0.29 -16.28 20.38
N ASP A 25 -0.69 -17.01 19.85
CA ASP A 25 -0.54 -17.79 18.62
C ASP A 25 -0.39 -16.88 17.40
N ALA A 26 -1.21 -15.83 17.31
CA ALA A 26 -1.11 -14.80 16.28
C ALA A 26 0.26 -14.12 16.27
N VAL A 27 0.78 -13.75 17.44
CA VAL A 27 2.10 -13.13 17.59
C VAL A 27 3.22 -14.10 17.18
N SER A 28 3.10 -15.38 17.54
CA SER A 28 4.09 -16.41 17.19
C SER A 28 4.16 -16.61 15.67
N LEU A 29 3.00 -16.68 15.01
CA LEU A 29 2.90 -16.75 13.54
C LEU A 29 3.47 -15.49 12.86
N GLN A 30 3.14 -14.31 13.37
CA GLN A 30 3.69 -13.06 12.84
C GLN A 30 5.22 -13.00 12.98
N THR A 31 5.73 -13.44 14.13
CA THR A 31 7.18 -13.46 14.42
C THR A 31 7.89 -14.43 13.48
N GLY A 32 7.35 -15.64 13.29
CA GLY A 32 7.91 -16.62 12.35
C GLY A 32 8.02 -16.08 10.93
N ALA A 33 6.95 -15.45 10.41
CA ALA A 33 6.98 -14.80 9.10
C ALA A 33 7.99 -13.64 9.01
N SER A 34 8.13 -12.88 10.09
CA SER A 34 9.07 -11.76 10.17
C SER A 34 10.53 -12.21 10.17
N VAL A 35 10.83 -13.32 10.84
CA VAL A 35 12.17 -13.95 10.82
C VAL A 35 12.54 -14.38 9.40
N ILE A 36 11.64 -15.10 8.70
CA ILE A 36 11.86 -15.50 7.30
C ILE A 36 12.10 -14.27 6.42
N SER A 37 11.26 -13.25 6.54
CA SER A 37 11.39 -12.02 5.74
C SER A 37 12.71 -11.30 5.99
N THR A 38 13.16 -11.24 7.25
CA THR A 38 14.38 -10.53 7.65
C THR A 38 15.64 -11.24 7.17
N ASP A 39 15.70 -12.57 7.30
CA ASP A 39 16.82 -13.37 6.80
C ASP A 39 17.03 -13.18 5.29
N TRP A 40 15.97 -13.32 4.51
CA TRP A 40 16.04 -13.11 3.06
C TRP A 40 16.36 -11.68 2.67
N ASN A 41 15.77 -10.68 3.34
CA ASN A 41 16.09 -9.28 3.09
C ASN A 41 17.56 -8.97 3.35
N THR A 42 18.16 -9.59 4.37
CA THR A 42 19.59 -9.46 4.70
C THR A 42 20.46 -10.04 3.58
N LYS A 43 20.14 -11.24 3.09
CA LYS A 43 20.84 -11.88 1.95
C LYS A 43 20.75 -11.02 0.68
N ILE A 44 19.56 -10.50 0.37
CA ILE A 44 19.36 -9.61 -0.78
C ILE A 44 20.14 -8.30 -0.62
N ALA A 45 20.16 -7.71 0.58
CA ALA A 45 20.90 -6.49 0.85
C ALA A 45 22.41 -6.69 0.67
N ALA A 46 22.96 -7.82 1.13
CA ALA A 46 24.35 -8.19 0.90
C ALA A 46 24.67 -8.31 -0.59
N ALA A 47 23.81 -8.98 -1.37
CA ALA A 47 23.97 -9.08 -2.83
C ALA A 47 23.92 -7.70 -3.53
N LYS A 48 23.02 -6.81 -3.10
CA LYS A 48 22.95 -5.43 -3.61
C LYS A 48 24.21 -4.62 -3.28
N ALA A 49 24.78 -4.80 -2.09
CA ALA A 49 25.97 -4.08 -1.67
C ALA A 49 27.19 -4.40 -2.55
N VAL A 50 27.31 -5.65 -3.01
CA VAL A 50 28.35 -6.08 -3.96
C VAL A 50 27.94 -5.94 -5.43
N LYS A 51 26.77 -5.34 -5.70
CA LYS A 51 26.19 -5.11 -7.05
C LYS A 51 25.99 -6.39 -7.88
N ASP A 52 25.74 -7.54 -7.23
CA ASP A 52 25.45 -8.79 -7.91
C ASP A 52 23.96 -8.87 -8.29
N SER A 53 23.65 -8.48 -9.52
CA SER A 53 22.27 -8.46 -10.03
C SER A 53 21.67 -9.86 -10.19
N ALA A 54 22.48 -10.87 -10.54
CA ALA A 54 22.02 -12.25 -10.71
C ALA A 54 21.64 -12.88 -9.36
N ALA A 55 22.45 -12.64 -8.32
CA ALA A 55 22.12 -13.05 -6.96
C ALA A 55 20.87 -12.34 -6.44
N VAL A 56 20.70 -11.03 -6.71
CA VAL A 56 19.49 -10.30 -6.29
C VAL A 56 18.22 -10.92 -6.90
N VAL A 57 18.23 -11.25 -8.19
CA VAL A 57 17.09 -11.91 -8.87
C VAL A 57 16.81 -13.28 -8.23
N THR A 58 17.85 -14.11 -8.07
CA THR A 58 17.72 -15.46 -7.52
C THR A 58 17.20 -15.45 -6.08
N LEU A 59 17.80 -14.63 -5.21
CA LEU A 59 17.40 -14.51 -3.81
C LEU A 59 16.00 -13.92 -3.66
N THR A 60 15.58 -13.02 -4.56
CA THR A 60 14.20 -12.49 -4.57
C THR A 60 13.18 -13.58 -4.89
N ALA A 61 13.48 -14.45 -5.86
CA ALA A 61 12.62 -15.59 -6.19
C ALA A 61 12.56 -16.61 -5.04
N GLN A 62 13.69 -16.91 -4.41
CA GLN A 62 13.76 -17.81 -3.25
C GLN A 62 13.00 -17.26 -2.04
N ARG A 63 13.13 -15.95 -1.76
CA ARG A 63 12.34 -15.27 -0.74
C ARG A 63 10.84 -15.44 -0.98
N LYS A 64 10.39 -15.24 -2.23
CA LYS A 64 8.98 -15.40 -2.61
C LYS A 64 8.51 -16.84 -2.36
N ALA A 65 9.31 -17.84 -2.73
CA ALA A 65 8.99 -19.25 -2.50
C ALA A 65 8.93 -19.61 -1.01
N ALA A 66 9.89 -19.15 -0.20
CA ALA A 66 9.91 -19.40 1.25
C ALA A 66 8.71 -18.78 1.98
N ILE A 67 8.28 -17.57 1.56
CA ILE A 67 7.07 -16.95 2.10
C ILE A 67 5.83 -17.76 1.69
N ALA A 68 5.74 -18.21 0.43
CA ALA A 68 4.62 -19.02 -0.03
C ALA A 68 4.53 -20.37 0.70
N GLU A 69 5.67 -21.02 0.94
CA GLU A 69 5.75 -22.27 1.72
C GLU A 69 5.30 -22.07 3.16
N TYR A 70 5.81 -21.04 3.83
CA TYR A 70 5.35 -20.67 5.17
C TYR A 70 3.84 -20.34 5.20
N ASN A 71 3.36 -19.67 4.15
CA ASN A 71 1.96 -19.32 4.05
C ASN A 71 1.05 -20.55 3.95
N ALA A 72 1.44 -21.51 3.11
CA ALA A 72 0.74 -22.77 2.93
C ALA A 72 0.75 -23.64 4.21
N LEU A 73 1.91 -23.75 4.88
CA LEU A 73 2.06 -24.57 6.10
C LEU A 73 1.18 -24.11 7.26
N HIS A 74 0.87 -22.82 7.34
CA HIS A 74 0.10 -22.24 8.44
C HIS A 74 -1.27 -21.70 8.00
N ALA A 75 -1.75 -22.07 6.81
CA ALA A 75 -3.01 -21.56 6.27
C ALA A 75 -4.21 -21.87 7.17
N GLU A 76 -4.32 -23.11 7.67
CA GLU A 76 -5.41 -23.57 8.54
C GLU A 76 -5.39 -22.85 9.90
N ALA A 77 -4.20 -22.71 10.50
CA ALA A 77 -4.05 -22.00 11.78
C ALA A 77 -4.44 -20.52 11.65
N VAL A 78 -4.06 -19.86 10.56
CA VAL A 78 -4.50 -18.48 10.28
C VAL A 78 -6.01 -18.40 10.08
N ALA A 79 -6.61 -19.34 9.34
CA ALA A 79 -8.05 -19.36 9.11
C ALA A 79 -8.84 -19.53 10.43
N ALA A 80 -8.39 -20.42 11.33
CA ALA A 80 -9.00 -20.59 12.64
C ALA A 80 -8.94 -19.29 13.48
N LEU A 81 -7.77 -18.66 13.56
CA LEU A 81 -7.62 -17.39 14.29
C LEU A 81 -8.49 -16.25 13.71
N ILE A 82 -8.66 -16.21 12.39
CA ILE A 82 -9.54 -15.24 11.72
C ILE A 82 -11.02 -15.48 12.09
N ASN A 83 -11.47 -16.73 12.03
CA ASN A 83 -12.88 -17.06 12.23
C ASN A 83 -13.30 -16.99 13.70
N ASP A 84 -12.43 -17.46 14.61
CA ASP A 84 -12.81 -17.75 15.98
C ASP A 84 -12.38 -16.64 16.96
N SER A 85 -11.38 -15.82 16.61
CA SER A 85 -10.73 -14.96 17.61
C SER A 85 -10.22 -13.61 17.11
N ILE A 86 -10.52 -13.19 15.87
CA ILE A 86 -9.92 -11.96 15.32
C ILE A 86 -10.28 -10.71 16.12
N ASP A 87 -11.50 -10.64 16.68
CA ASP A 87 -11.92 -9.48 17.47
C ASP A 87 -11.21 -9.39 18.83
N GLU A 88 -10.94 -10.52 19.47
CA GLU A 88 -10.09 -10.58 20.68
C GLU A 88 -8.67 -10.11 20.34
N ILE A 89 -8.08 -10.65 19.28
CA ILE A 89 -6.71 -10.31 18.87
C ILE A 89 -6.60 -8.84 18.48
N VAL A 90 -7.64 -8.24 17.89
CA VAL A 90 -7.69 -6.80 17.58
C VAL A 90 -7.56 -5.94 18.84
N LEU A 91 -8.21 -6.34 19.93
CA LEU A 91 -8.18 -5.61 21.20
C LEU A 91 -6.82 -5.75 21.89
N ASP A 92 -6.28 -6.97 21.93
CA ASP A 92 -5.07 -7.28 22.70
C ASP A 92 -3.78 -6.97 21.94
N ASN A 93 -3.76 -7.21 20.63
CA ASN A 93 -2.61 -6.98 19.77
C ASN A 93 -3.03 -6.53 18.35
N PRO A 94 -3.35 -5.23 18.16
CA PRO A 94 -3.70 -4.64 16.87
C PRO A 94 -2.72 -4.94 15.74
N GLY A 95 -1.43 -5.10 16.06
CA GLY A 95 -0.36 -5.39 15.09
C GLY A 95 -0.45 -6.81 14.53
N ALA A 96 -0.65 -7.80 15.40
CA ALA A 96 -0.84 -9.19 15.01
C ALA A 96 -2.14 -9.39 14.22
N ALA A 97 -3.24 -8.79 14.67
CA ALA A 97 -4.52 -8.80 13.95
C ALA A 97 -4.40 -8.19 12.54
N THR A 98 -3.75 -7.03 12.43
CA THR A 98 -3.48 -6.38 11.13
C THR A 98 -2.74 -7.33 10.19
N TRP A 99 -1.71 -7.99 10.69
CA TRP A 99 -0.91 -8.92 9.89
C TRP A 99 -1.72 -10.13 9.44
N LEU A 100 -2.50 -10.75 10.34
CA LEU A 100 -3.36 -11.89 10.03
C LEU A 100 -4.38 -11.55 8.94
N ILE A 101 -5.12 -10.45 9.09
CA ILE A 101 -6.16 -10.03 8.13
C ILE A 101 -5.54 -9.84 6.74
N LYS A 102 -4.43 -9.09 6.67
CA LYS A 102 -3.79 -8.79 5.38
C LYS A 102 -3.21 -10.02 4.72
N ARG A 103 -2.58 -10.90 5.51
CA ARG A 103 -2.04 -12.17 5.02
C ARG A 103 -3.17 -13.03 4.47
N HIS A 104 -4.20 -13.30 5.27
CA HIS A 104 -5.33 -14.14 4.90
C HIS A 104 -5.98 -13.68 3.59
N LEU A 105 -6.32 -12.38 3.49
CA LEU A 105 -6.96 -11.82 2.31
C LEU A 105 -6.03 -11.78 1.08
N SER A 106 -4.73 -11.52 1.27
CA SER A 106 -3.77 -11.52 0.16
C SER A 106 -3.52 -12.93 -0.38
N ASP A 107 -3.39 -13.91 0.50
CA ASP A 107 -3.18 -15.32 0.14
C ASP A 107 -4.40 -15.85 -0.62
N LYS A 108 -5.62 -15.57 -0.13
CA LYS A 108 -6.88 -15.94 -0.81
C LYS A 108 -7.01 -15.34 -2.22
N ASN A 109 -6.46 -14.14 -2.43
CA ASN A 109 -6.52 -13.41 -3.70
C ASN A 109 -5.21 -13.49 -4.51
N THR A 110 -4.35 -14.47 -4.23
CA THR A 110 -3.12 -14.71 -5.00
C THR A 110 -3.36 -15.80 -6.04
N VAL A 111 -3.14 -15.46 -7.32
CA VAL A 111 -3.21 -16.41 -8.45
C VAL A 111 -1.84 -16.42 -9.13
N ASP A 112 -1.29 -17.60 -9.38
CA ASP A 112 0.06 -17.79 -9.96
C ASP A 112 1.16 -17.00 -9.22
N GLY A 113 1.01 -16.88 -7.89
CA GLY A 113 1.93 -16.15 -7.03
C GLY A 113 1.88 -14.63 -7.22
N VAL A 114 0.84 -14.08 -7.85
CA VAL A 114 0.60 -12.65 -7.97
C VAL A 114 -0.69 -12.30 -7.23
N VAL A 115 -0.58 -11.40 -6.25
CA VAL A 115 -1.74 -10.84 -5.53
C VAL A 115 -2.56 -10.03 -6.53
N ALA A 116 -3.86 -10.31 -6.61
CA ALA A 116 -4.77 -9.58 -7.48
C ALA A 116 -4.76 -8.07 -7.15
N ARG A 117 -4.92 -7.22 -8.17
CA ARG A 117 -5.01 -5.76 -7.97
C ARG A 117 -6.32 -5.36 -7.30
N VAL A 118 -7.36 -6.15 -7.52
CA VAL A 118 -8.70 -6.02 -6.98
C VAL A 118 -9.08 -7.36 -6.40
N PHE A 119 -9.57 -7.37 -5.15
CA PHE A 119 -10.03 -8.60 -4.52
C PHE A 119 -11.49 -8.86 -4.90
N ALA A 120 -11.90 -10.13 -4.83
CA ALA A 120 -13.28 -10.50 -5.10
C ALA A 120 -14.24 -9.77 -4.14
N ASP A 121 -15.42 -9.37 -4.63
CA ASP A 121 -16.44 -8.68 -3.83
C ASP A 121 -17.22 -9.68 -2.96
N ASP A 122 -16.50 -10.32 -2.04
CA ASP A 122 -17.07 -11.18 -1.01
C ASP A 122 -17.40 -10.35 0.25
N ALA A 123 -18.62 -10.47 0.73
CA ALA A 123 -19.10 -9.66 1.85
C ALA A 123 -18.33 -9.95 3.16
N GLY A 124 -17.92 -11.21 3.39
CA GLY A 124 -17.15 -11.59 4.57
C GLY A 124 -15.74 -11.03 4.53
N ASP A 125 -15.07 -11.16 3.39
CA ASP A 125 -13.73 -10.61 3.18
C ASP A 125 -13.71 -9.09 3.29
N ARG A 126 -14.72 -8.41 2.73
CA ARG A 126 -14.86 -6.96 2.82
C ARG A 126 -15.10 -6.52 4.26
N ALA A 127 -15.95 -7.22 5.01
CA ALA A 127 -16.19 -6.94 6.44
C ALA A 127 -14.92 -7.15 7.27
N LEU A 128 -14.17 -8.22 6.99
CA LEU A 128 -12.88 -8.49 7.64
C LEU A 128 -11.85 -7.38 7.32
N ALA A 129 -11.75 -6.96 6.06
CA ALA A 129 -10.90 -5.87 5.64
C ALA A 129 -11.32 -4.52 6.26
N ALA A 130 -12.62 -4.29 6.44
CA ALA A 130 -13.16 -3.05 7.01
C ALA A 130 -12.71 -2.83 8.47
N LYS A 131 -12.38 -3.90 9.21
CA LYS A 131 -11.76 -3.77 10.55
C LYS A 131 -10.46 -2.96 10.50
N LEU A 132 -9.70 -3.01 9.41
CA LEU A 132 -8.45 -2.23 9.23
C LEU A 132 -8.69 -0.72 9.12
N LEU A 133 -9.94 -0.27 8.90
CA LEU A 133 -10.29 1.15 8.90
C LEU A 133 -10.21 1.77 10.31
N THR A 134 -10.36 0.95 11.36
CA THR A 134 -10.41 1.42 12.75
C THR A 134 -9.20 0.93 13.56
N ILE A 135 -8.66 -0.25 13.27
CA ILE A 135 -7.46 -0.80 13.93
C ILE A 135 -6.30 0.20 13.89
N SER A 136 -5.64 0.39 15.04
CA SER A 136 -4.49 1.29 15.19
C SER A 136 -4.78 2.70 14.63
N ASN A 137 -5.93 3.26 14.99
CA ASN A 137 -6.42 4.58 14.55
C ASN A 137 -6.50 4.71 13.01
N GLY A 138 -6.85 3.62 12.31
CA GLY A 138 -6.98 3.60 10.85
C GLY A 138 -5.66 3.72 10.08
N SER A 139 -4.50 3.60 10.74
CA SER A 139 -3.19 3.61 10.07
C SER A 139 -3.04 2.52 9.00
N GLN A 140 -3.89 1.49 9.05
CA GLN A 140 -3.90 0.35 8.15
C GLN A 140 -5.03 0.39 7.10
N ALA A 141 -5.84 1.45 7.10
CA ALA A 141 -6.98 1.65 6.20
C ALA A 141 -6.61 1.59 4.71
N TYR A 142 -5.34 1.88 4.38
CA TYR A 142 -4.83 1.81 3.02
C TYR A 142 -5.09 0.45 2.36
N PHE A 143 -5.11 -0.64 3.12
CA PHE A 143 -5.35 -1.97 2.57
C PHE A 143 -6.79 -2.12 2.08
N TYR A 144 -7.78 -1.70 2.90
CA TYR A 144 -9.17 -1.68 2.50
C TYR A 144 -9.39 -0.80 1.26
N HIS A 145 -8.86 0.43 1.29
CA HIS A 145 -9.01 1.34 0.17
C HIS A 145 -8.38 0.83 -1.12
N GLN A 146 -7.24 0.12 -1.03
CA GLN A 146 -6.57 -0.37 -2.22
C GLN A 146 -7.34 -1.51 -2.90
N TYR A 147 -7.95 -2.42 -2.14
CA TYR A 147 -8.47 -3.68 -2.69
C TYR A 147 -9.99 -3.77 -2.75
N TYR A 148 -10.72 -3.09 -1.86
CA TYR A 148 -12.17 -3.24 -1.70
C TYR A 148 -12.97 -1.98 -1.98
N ALA A 149 -12.45 -0.79 -1.66
CA ALA A 149 -13.26 0.43 -1.71
C ALA A 149 -13.93 0.65 -3.08
N SER A 150 -15.23 0.87 -3.07
CA SER A 150 -16.04 1.27 -4.21
C SER A 150 -15.75 2.70 -4.65
N ALA A 151 -16.25 3.07 -5.83
CA ALA A 151 -16.14 4.43 -6.34
C ALA A 151 -16.75 5.46 -5.37
N ASP A 152 -17.93 5.15 -4.80
CA ASP A 152 -18.64 6.06 -3.90
C ASP A 152 -17.92 6.22 -2.55
N GLU A 153 -17.36 5.13 -2.02
CA GLU A 153 -16.51 5.21 -0.83
C GLU A 153 -15.30 6.11 -1.08
N LEU A 154 -14.63 5.98 -2.24
CA LEU A 154 -13.47 6.82 -2.56
C LEU A 154 -13.85 8.30 -2.72
N ARG A 155 -14.98 8.61 -3.36
CA ARG A 155 -15.48 9.99 -3.50
C ARG A 155 -15.77 10.63 -2.14
N ALA A 156 -16.34 9.86 -1.23
CA ALA A 156 -16.73 10.30 0.11
C ALA A 156 -15.55 10.50 1.08
N LEU A 157 -14.33 10.05 0.74
CA LEU A 157 -13.18 10.18 1.65
C LEU A 157 -12.82 11.65 1.91
N ALA A 158 -12.71 12.01 3.18
CA ALA A 158 -12.36 13.36 3.65
C ALA A 158 -10.89 13.79 3.37
N GLY A 159 -10.10 12.96 2.70
CA GLY A 159 -8.64 13.12 2.58
C GLY A 159 -7.89 12.46 3.73
N SER A 160 -6.56 12.32 3.61
CA SER A 160 -5.72 11.71 4.65
C SER A 160 -4.34 12.36 4.72
N PRO A 161 -3.76 12.54 5.93
CA PRO A 161 -2.37 12.92 6.11
C PRO A 161 -1.38 11.75 5.87
N SER A 162 -1.86 10.54 5.53
CA SER A 162 -1.03 9.34 5.30
C SER A 162 -0.72 9.11 3.82
N SER A 163 0.57 9.07 3.49
CA SER A 163 1.05 8.82 2.13
C SER A 163 0.64 7.44 1.63
N GLY A 164 0.61 6.44 2.52
CA GLY A 164 0.17 5.08 2.22
C GLY A 164 -1.30 5.03 1.83
N ILE A 165 -2.17 5.75 2.55
CA ILE A 165 -3.61 5.80 2.25
C ILE A 165 -3.84 6.53 0.93
N ALA A 166 -3.19 7.67 0.69
CA ALA A 166 -3.34 8.39 -0.56
C ALA A 166 -2.85 7.60 -1.79
N SER A 167 -1.74 6.85 -1.63
CA SER A 167 -1.26 5.92 -2.64
C SER A 167 -2.26 4.79 -2.91
N ALA A 168 -2.89 4.23 -1.88
CA ALA A 168 -3.91 3.19 -2.03
C ALA A 168 -5.15 3.68 -2.77
N VAL A 169 -5.66 4.87 -2.42
CA VAL A 169 -6.79 5.51 -3.11
C VAL A 169 -6.46 5.73 -4.59
N GLY A 170 -5.27 6.26 -4.90
CA GLY A 170 -4.85 6.48 -6.28
C GLY A 170 -4.68 5.18 -7.09
N LYS A 171 -4.25 4.08 -6.46
CA LYS A 171 -4.23 2.76 -7.11
C LYS A 171 -5.64 2.27 -7.39
N ARG A 172 -6.51 2.31 -6.38
CA ARG A 172 -7.89 1.83 -6.53
C ARG A 172 -8.68 2.63 -7.56
N ALA A 173 -8.56 3.96 -7.55
CA ALA A 173 -9.18 4.81 -8.56
C ALA A 173 -8.72 4.46 -9.99
N ARG A 174 -7.44 4.06 -10.15
CA ARG A 174 -6.93 3.55 -11.44
C ARG A 174 -7.60 2.25 -11.84
N ASP A 175 -7.67 1.29 -10.92
CA ASP A 175 -8.23 -0.03 -11.20
C ASP A 175 -9.74 0.04 -11.48
N LEU A 176 -10.42 1.07 -10.97
CA LEU A 176 -11.83 1.40 -11.28
C LEU A 176 -12.00 2.23 -12.57
N GLY A 177 -10.93 2.71 -13.20
CA GLY A 177 -11.02 3.60 -14.37
C GLY A 177 -11.47 5.04 -14.05
N LEU A 178 -11.44 5.45 -12.78
CA LEU A 178 -11.93 6.75 -12.29
C LEU A 178 -10.78 7.64 -11.77
N LEU A 179 -9.56 7.39 -12.25
CA LEU A 179 -8.36 8.07 -11.77
C LEU A 179 -8.48 9.59 -11.91
N ASP A 180 -8.91 10.04 -13.09
CA ASP A 180 -8.99 11.45 -13.43
C ASP A 180 -10.16 12.20 -12.76
N GLU A 181 -11.12 11.46 -12.20
CA GLU A 181 -12.28 11.99 -11.47
C GLU A 181 -11.99 12.08 -9.96
N ILE A 182 -11.48 10.99 -9.38
CA ILE A 182 -11.36 10.85 -7.91
C ILE A 182 -10.10 11.50 -7.37
N VAL A 183 -8.96 11.33 -8.08
CA VAL A 183 -7.65 11.74 -7.57
C VAL A 183 -7.54 13.25 -7.34
N PRO A 184 -7.95 14.14 -8.28
CA PRO A 184 -7.80 15.59 -8.06
C PRO A 184 -8.44 16.07 -6.76
N ASP A 185 -9.72 15.75 -6.58
CA ASP A 185 -10.50 16.20 -5.42
C ASP A 185 -10.01 15.58 -4.11
N TYR A 186 -9.70 14.28 -4.12
CA TYR A 186 -9.16 13.59 -2.96
C TYR A 186 -7.80 14.17 -2.53
N TYR A 187 -6.90 14.43 -3.48
CA TYR A 187 -5.59 14.99 -3.17
C TYR A 187 -5.68 16.44 -2.72
N LYS A 188 -6.58 17.25 -3.29
CA LYS A 188 -6.87 18.60 -2.77
C LYS A 188 -7.23 18.57 -1.28
N ARG A 189 -8.04 17.60 -0.85
CA ARG A 189 -8.36 17.39 0.57
C ARG A 189 -7.14 16.94 1.39
N CYS A 190 -6.32 16.03 0.87
CA CYS A 190 -5.08 15.58 1.53
C CYS A 190 -4.06 16.71 1.74
N LEU A 191 -3.94 17.62 0.77
CA LEU A 191 -3.05 18.79 0.86
C LEU A 191 -3.43 19.70 2.04
N GLY A 192 -4.73 19.87 2.31
CA GLY A 192 -5.22 20.62 3.48
C GLY A 192 -4.90 19.99 4.84
N LEU A 193 -4.50 18.71 4.83
CA LEU A 193 -4.06 17.96 6.00
C LEU A 193 -2.53 17.84 6.08
N GLY A 194 -1.79 18.57 5.22
CA GLY A 194 -0.32 18.59 5.24
C GLY A 194 0.34 17.43 4.50
N LEU A 195 -0.41 16.58 3.79
CA LEU A 195 0.16 15.55 2.94
C LEU A 195 0.48 16.11 1.55
N VAL A 196 1.76 16.39 1.29
CA VAL A 196 2.25 16.61 -0.07
C VAL A 196 2.95 15.36 -0.56
N HIS A 197 2.37 14.70 -1.58
CA HIS A 197 2.88 13.43 -2.07
C HIS A 197 3.57 13.59 -3.42
N LYS A 198 4.85 13.18 -3.51
CA LYS A 198 5.61 13.02 -4.76
C LYS A 198 4.88 12.23 -5.87
N GLY A 199 3.91 11.39 -5.51
CA GLY A 199 3.19 10.50 -6.42
C GLY A 199 2.05 11.21 -7.12
N TYR A 200 1.37 12.13 -6.43
CA TYR A 200 0.39 13.04 -7.03
C TYR A 200 1.06 14.00 -7.99
N ASP A 201 2.12 14.69 -7.54
CA ASP A 201 2.86 15.62 -8.40
C ASP A 201 3.38 14.90 -9.65
N ALA A 202 3.90 13.67 -9.51
CA ALA A 202 4.34 12.86 -10.64
C ALA A 202 3.18 12.49 -11.58
N TRP A 203 2.02 12.09 -11.04
CA TRP A 203 0.81 11.78 -11.83
C TRP A 203 0.30 13.02 -12.57
N PHE A 204 0.11 14.13 -11.86
CA PHE A 204 -0.39 15.38 -12.42
C PHE A 204 0.56 15.91 -13.50
N ASN A 205 1.86 15.95 -13.21
CA ASN A 205 2.86 16.36 -14.20
C ASN A 205 2.91 15.41 -15.41
N LYS A 206 2.61 14.12 -15.24
CA LYS A 206 2.44 13.18 -16.37
C LYS A 206 1.18 13.51 -17.18
N ARG A 207 0.05 13.80 -16.52
CA ARG A 207 -1.21 14.21 -17.18
C ARG A 207 -1.03 15.51 -17.97
N VAL A 208 -0.39 16.52 -17.39
CA VAL A 208 -0.07 17.78 -18.07
C VAL A 208 0.81 17.52 -19.31
N ARG A 209 1.86 16.69 -19.19
CA ARG A 209 2.71 16.36 -20.35
C ARG A 209 1.98 15.58 -21.44
N ALA A 210 1.12 14.64 -21.05
CA ALA A 210 0.30 13.89 -22.00
C ALA A 210 -0.68 14.81 -22.73
N THR A 211 -1.35 15.71 -22.00
CA THR A 211 -2.27 16.71 -22.56
C THR A 211 -1.51 17.68 -23.46
N TRP A 212 -0.33 18.14 -23.06
CA TRP A 212 0.50 19.07 -23.82
C TRP A 212 0.86 18.53 -25.20
N ALA A 213 1.06 17.21 -25.31
CA ALA A 213 1.38 16.56 -26.57
C ALA A 213 0.23 16.62 -27.60
N THR A 214 -1.02 16.75 -27.14
CA THR A 214 -2.22 16.73 -28.00
C THR A 214 -2.97 18.05 -28.05
N ASP A 215 -2.95 18.81 -26.95
CA ASP A 215 -3.63 20.09 -26.77
C ASP A 215 -2.84 20.94 -25.75
N ARG A 216 -2.06 21.89 -26.29
CA ARG A 216 -1.22 22.78 -25.48
C ARG A 216 -2.05 23.74 -24.61
N ALA A 217 -3.20 24.21 -25.10
CA ALA A 217 -4.05 25.14 -24.36
C ALA A 217 -4.74 24.45 -23.18
N ALA A 218 -5.25 23.22 -23.38
CA ALA A 218 -5.81 22.43 -22.28
C ALA A 218 -4.76 22.10 -21.22
N ALA A 219 -3.51 21.84 -21.62
CA ALA A 219 -2.42 21.56 -20.68
C ALA A 219 -2.04 22.79 -19.82
N LEU A 220 -2.05 24.00 -20.40
CA LEU A 220 -1.90 25.23 -19.63
C LEU A 220 -3.06 25.40 -18.64
N LYS A 221 -4.30 25.22 -19.11
CA LYS A 221 -5.49 25.32 -18.25
C LYS A 221 -5.44 24.36 -17.05
N LEU A 222 -4.98 23.12 -17.25
CA LEU A 222 -4.78 22.17 -16.16
C LEU A 222 -3.83 22.70 -15.08
N LEU A 223 -2.70 23.30 -15.48
CA LEU A 223 -1.73 23.87 -14.53
C LEU A 223 -2.34 25.02 -13.71
N GLU A 224 -3.11 25.89 -14.36
CA GLU A 224 -3.77 27.04 -13.74
C GLU A 224 -4.90 26.59 -12.78
N GLU A 225 -5.71 25.62 -13.19
CA GLU A 225 -6.77 25.03 -12.36
C GLU A 225 -6.20 24.36 -11.11
N GLU A 226 -5.09 23.64 -11.25
CA GLU A 226 -4.38 23.04 -10.11
C GLU A 226 -3.81 24.10 -9.18
N GLN A 227 -3.15 25.12 -9.72
CA GLN A 227 -2.61 26.22 -8.93
C GLN A 227 -3.71 26.93 -8.13
N ALA A 228 -4.84 27.24 -8.77
CA ALA A 228 -6.01 27.82 -8.12
C ALA A 228 -6.58 26.88 -7.05
N GLY A 229 -6.69 25.58 -7.36
CA GLY A 229 -7.15 24.55 -6.44
C GLY A 229 -6.32 24.50 -5.15
N ILE A 230 -4.99 24.42 -5.27
CA ILE A 230 -4.07 24.42 -4.12
C ILE A 230 -4.10 25.77 -3.39
N GLY A 231 -4.26 26.89 -4.11
CA GLY A 231 -4.38 28.23 -3.53
C GLY A 231 -5.58 28.38 -2.57
N THR A 232 -6.65 27.62 -2.77
CA THR A 232 -7.84 27.63 -1.90
C THR A 232 -7.72 26.78 -0.62
N VAL A 233 -6.60 26.06 -0.44
CA VAL A 233 -6.38 25.22 0.74
C VAL A 233 -6.10 26.10 1.97
N SER A 234 -6.86 25.90 3.05
CA SER A 234 -6.82 26.72 4.26
C SER A 234 -5.49 26.66 5.02
N ASN A 235 -4.80 25.51 4.98
CA ASN A 235 -3.51 25.30 5.65
C ASN A 235 -2.36 25.27 4.63
N GLN A 236 -1.79 26.45 4.34
CA GLN A 236 -0.65 26.58 3.44
C GLN A 236 0.66 26.16 4.12
N THR A 237 1.13 24.94 3.83
CA THR A 237 2.42 24.43 4.30
C THR A 237 3.57 24.91 3.39
N PRO A 238 4.85 24.81 3.82
CA PRO A 238 5.98 25.09 2.93
C PRO A 238 5.94 24.28 1.62
N ALA A 239 5.41 23.06 1.68
CA ALA A 239 5.31 22.18 0.52
C ALA A 239 4.17 22.59 -0.43
N THR A 240 3.01 23.05 0.07
CA THR A 240 1.97 23.61 -0.82
C THR A 240 2.44 24.90 -1.50
N LYS A 241 3.17 25.75 -0.78
CA LYS A 241 3.82 26.94 -1.36
C LYS A 241 4.80 26.58 -2.47
N ALA A 242 5.71 25.64 -2.21
CA ALA A 242 6.66 25.16 -3.21
C ALA A 242 5.95 24.58 -4.46
N ARG A 243 4.84 23.88 -4.27
CA ARG A 243 4.05 23.35 -5.39
C ARG A 243 3.36 24.46 -6.18
N ILE A 244 2.77 25.45 -5.52
CA ILE A 244 2.19 26.64 -6.17
C ILE A 244 3.26 27.37 -7.00
N ASP A 245 4.46 27.54 -6.45
CA ASP A 245 5.58 28.21 -7.13
C ASP A 245 6.00 27.43 -8.39
N GLN A 246 6.12 26.11 -8.27
CA GLN A 246 6.41 25.23 -9.40
C GLN A 246 5.33 25.30 -10.49
N LEU A 247 4.05 25.27 -10.11
CA LEU A 247 2.93 25.34 -11.06
C LEU A 247 2.89 26.69 -11.78
N ARG A 248 3.18 27.79 -11.06
CA ARG A 248 3.27 29.13 -11.62
C ARG A 248 4.41 29.26 -12.63
N GLU A 249 5.59 28.73 -12.31
CA GLU A 249 6.74 28.72 -13.24
C GLU A 249 6.43 27.89 -14.50
N LEU A 250 5.84 26.71 -14.33
CA LEU A 250 5.44 25.86 -15.47
C LEU A 250 4.37 26.52 -16.34
N SER A 251 3.36 27.15 -15.74
CA SER A 251 2.29 27.85 -16.45
C SER A 251 2.83 29.02 -17.28
N ALA A 252 3.70 29.83 -16.69
CA ALA A 252 4.36 30.95 -17.39
C ALA A 252 5.17 30.46 -18.60
N ARG A 253 5.94 29.38 -18.43
CA ARG A 253 6.72 28.76 -19.52
C ARG A 253 5.81 28.19 -20.61
N PHE A 254 4.70 27.56 -20.24
CA PHE A 254 3.75 26.98 -21.19
C PHE A 254 3.07 28.09 -22.01
N ALA A 255 2.62 29.16 -21.35
CA ALA A 255 2.04 30.33 -22.01
C ALA A 255 3.02 30.98 -22.99
N GLU A 256 4.30 31.11 -22.60
CA GLU A 256 5.35 31.64 -23.47
C GLU A 256 5.57 30.76 -24.72
N ILE A 257 5.63 29.44 -24.56
CA ILE A 257 5.80 28.53 -25.70
C ILE A 257 4.59 28.62 -26.63
N ILE A 258 3.36 28.64 -26.10
CA ILE A 258 2.14 28.79 -26.91
C ILE A 258 2.16 30.10 -27.70
N ALA A 259 2.56 31.21 -27.06
CA ALA A 259 2.63 32.51 -27.72
C ALA A 259 3.66 32.57 -28.86
N ARG A 260 4.68 31.70 -28.84
CA ARG A 260 5.73 31.62 -29.85
C ARG A 260 5.41 30.71 -31.04
N GLY A 261 4.38 29.84 -30.93
CA GLY A 261 3.97 28.87 -31.96
C GLY A 261 4.64 27.50 -31.85
#